data_AF-A0A397TC27-F1
#
_entry.id   AF-A0A397TC27-F1
#
_cell.length_a   1.000
_cell.length_b   1.000
_cell.length_c   1.000
_cell.angle_alpha   90.00
_cell.angle_beta   90.00
_cell.angle_gamma   90.00
#
_symmetry.space_group_name_H-M   'P 1'
#
loop_
_entity.id
_entity.type
_entity.pdbx_description
1 polymer ?
#
loop_
_entity_poly.entity_id
_entity_poly.type
_entity_poly.pdbx_seq_one_letter_code
_entity_poly.pdbx_strand_id
1 'polypeptide(L)'
;MISPMINELYIANIINSKEYNNEEKIKSILQLFVVSLENKQQMINDQANLITSQQKLIEIIQGNNENKKKTIIDNENDNVVINPIKSFKSNGTVNENNYNGIKPLYKVFIGQLPQNIPIIQVKNHLNEIFGHVDSVYQLVPDSNYAFALFSNYDSYQKAISRGNVKIQDKSFYIHNAHDRE
;
A
#
# COMPACT_ATOMS: atom_id res chain seq x y z
N MET A 1 -7.03 4.29 15.71
CA MET A 1 -7.81 5.10 16.67
C MET A 1 -9.25 4.62 16.59
N ILE A 2 -9.79 4.13 17.70
CA ILE A 2 -11.19 3.70 17.78
C ILE A 2 -12.00 4.99 17.89
N SER A 3 -12.71 5.37 16.83
CA SER A 3 -13.69 6.46 16.93
C SER A 3 -14.69 6.07 18.02
N PRO A 4 -14.93 6.90 19.04
CA PRO A 4 -15.92 6.58 20.06
C PRO A 4 -17.28 6.66 19.37
N MET A 5 -17.74 5.52 18.85
CA MET A 5 -19.13 5.31 18.55
C MET A 5 -19.87 5.64 19.85
N ILE A 6 -20.66 6.71 19.85
CA ILE A 6 -21.42 7.13 21.03
C ILE A 6 -22.25 5.92 21.44
N ASN A 7 -21.84 5.27 22.53
CA ASN A 7 -22.42 4.02 22.97
C ASN A 7 -23.72 4.35 23.69
N GLU A 8 -24.83 3.76 23.25
CA GLU A 8 -26.14 3.92 23.88
C GLU A 8 -26.08 3.60 25.38
N LEU A 9 -25.22 2.66 25.78
CA LEU A 9 -24.97 2.32 27.18
C LEU A 9 -24.36 3.49 27.97
N TYR A 10 -23.49 4.27 27.34
CA TYR A 10 -22.85 5.42 27.98
C TYR A 10 -23.83 6.59 28.16
N ILE A 11 -24.70 6.83 27.17
CA ILE A 11 -25.80 7.80 27.31
C ILE A 11 -26.77 7.35 28.40
N ALA A 12 -27.14 6.07 28.42
CA ALA A 12 -28.04 5.51 29.43
C ALA A 12 -27.48 5.68 30.86
N ASN A 13 -26.17 5.49 31.04
CA ASN A 13 -25.51 5.72 32.32
C ASN A 13 -25.57 7.19 32.76
N ILE A 14 -25.39 8.15 31.84
CA ILE A 14 -25.52 9.58 32.15
C ILE A 14 -26.95 9.92 32.55
N ILE A 15 -27.95 9.43 31.80
CA ILE A 15 -29.37 9.68 32.08
C ILE A 15 -29.76 9.12 33.46
N ASN A 16 -29.31 7.91 33.78
CA ASN A 16 -29.64 7.21 35.02
C ASN A 16 -28.81 7.64 36.23
N SER A 17 -27.75 8.44 36.02
CA SER A 17 -26.93 8.93 37.13
C SER A 17 -27.78 9.78 38.09
N LYS A 18 -27.67 9.50 39.39
CA LYS A 18 -28.32 10.32 40.43
C LYS A 18 -27.47 11.51 40.86
N GLU A 19 -26.22 11.57 40.40
CA GLU A 19 -25.22 12.55 40.84
C GLU A 19 -25.34 13.89 40.11
N TYR A 20 -25.93 13.88 38.92
CA TYR A 20 -26.06 15.07 38.07
C TYR A 20 -27.50 15.55 37.98
N ASN A 21 -27.67 16.87 37.95
CA ASN A 21 -28.97 17.45 37.61
C ASN A 21 -29.27 17.30 36.11
N ASN A 22 -30.51 17.58 35.68
CA ASN A 22 -30.92 17.40 34.29
C ASN A 22 -30.11 18.27 33.31
N GLU A 23 -29.68 19.47 33.73
CA GLU A 23 -28.88 20.36 32.88
C GLU A 23 -27.47 19.80 32.65
N GLU A 24 -26.82 19.30 33.69
CA GLU A 24 -25.50 18.67 33.63
C GLU A 24 -25.51 17.39 32.80
N LYS A 25 -26.59 16.60 32.89
CA LYS A 25 -26.79 15.43 32.03
C LYS A 25 -26.90 15.80 30.56
N ILE A 26 -27.71 16.81 30.25
CA ILE A 26 -27.87 17.32 28.87
C ILE A 26 -26.53 17.85 28.34
N LYS A 27 -25.80 18.66 29.13
CA LYS A 27 -24.47 19.16 28.77
C LYS A 27 -23.49 18.03 28.47
N SER A 28 -23.47 17.00 29.31
CA SER A 28 -22.57 15.84 29.15
C SER A 28 -22.90 15.05 27.88
N ILE A 29 -24.17 14.83 27.58
CA ILE A 29 -24.61 14.16 26.35
C ILE A 29 -24.25 15.00 25.12
N LEU A 30 -24.52 16.31 25.14
CA LEU A 30 -24.17 17.21 24.04
C LEU A 30 -22.65 17.23 23.78
N GLN A 31 -21.83 17.22 24.83
CA GLN A 31 -20.37 17.17 24.69
C GLN A 31 -19.91 15.90 23.94
N LEU A 32 -20.56 14.76 24.18
CA LEU A 32 -20.27 13.53 23.42
C LEU A 32 -20.58 13.67 21.93
N PHE A 33 -21.68 14.34 21.58
CA PHE A 33 -22.03 14.61 20.20
C PHE A 33 -21.04 15.58 19.54
N VAL A 34 -20.61 16.64 20.23
CA VAL A 34 -19.61 17.58 19.74
C VAL A 34 -18.30 16.85 19.42
N VAL A 35 -17.76 16.07 20.36
CA VAL A 35 -16.52 15.32 20.13
C VAL A 35 -16.66 14.31 18.99
N SER A 36 -17.81 13.65 18.87
CA SER A 36 -18.09 12.73 17.76
C SER A 36 -18.14 13.45 16.40
N LEU A 37 -18.75 14.63 16.35
CA LEU A 37 -18.80 15.48 15.15
C LEU A 37 -17.42 15.98 14.75
N GLU A 38 -16.62 16.47 15.70
CA GLU A 38 -15.25 16.93 15.45
C GLU A 38 -14.37 15.80 14.89
N ASN A 39 -14.45 14.60 15.47
CA ASN A 39 -13.73 13.44 14.97
C ASN A 39 -14.14 13.07 13.54
N LYS A 40 -15.44 13.11 13.23
CA LYS A 40 -15.94 12.86 11.86
C LYS A 40 -15.49 13.94 10.89
N GLN A 41 -15.50 15.21 11.30
CA GLN A 41 -15.03 16.31 10.47
C GLN A 41 -13.53 16.17 10.17
N GLN A 42 -12.73 15.76 11.15
CA GLN A 42 -11.30 15.50 10.92
C GLN A 42 -11.10 14.37 9.91
N MET A 43 -11.83 13.26 10.03
CA MET A 43 -11.77 12.16 9.06
C MET A 43 -12.13 12.61 7.63
N ILE A 44 -13.15 13.47 7.49
CA ILE A 44 -13.54 14.05 6.20
C ILE A 44 -12.41 14.92 5.63
N ASN A 45 -11.78 15.75 6.46
CA ASN A 45 -10.67 16.60 6.03
C ASN A 45 -9.46 15.74 5.58
N ASP A 46 -9.15 14.67 6.30
CA ASP A 46 -8.08 13.74 5.94
C ASP A 46 -8.35 13.05 4.59
N GLN A 47 -9.61 12.63 4.36
CA GLN A 47 -10.03 12.08 3.07
C GLN A 47 -9.96 13.11 1.94
N ALA A 48 -10.36 14.36 2.19
CA ALA A 48 -10.26 15.44 1.21
C ALA A 48 -8.80 15.69 0.80
N ASN A 49 -7.88 15.76 1.78
CA ASN A 49 -6.45 15.91 1.52
C ASN A 49 -5.87 14.76 0.69
N LEU A 50 -6.31 13.53 0.97
CA LEU A 50 -5.93 12.35 0.19
C LEU A 50 -6.43 12.46 -1.26
N ILE A 51 -7.71 12.81 -1.46
CA ILE A 51 -8.29 12.98 -2.80
C ILE A 51 -7.55 14.06 -3.57
N THR A 52 -7.26 15.22 -2.96
CA THR A 52 -6.50 16.29 -3.60
C THR A 52 -5.10 15.82 -4.00
N SER A 53 -4.44 15.02 -3.16
CA SER A 53 -3.12 14.46 -3.48
C SER A 53 -3.19 13.48 -4.66
N GLN A 54 -4.24 12.66 -4.73
CA GLN A 54 -4.49 11.77 -5.86
C GLN A 54 -4.82 12.54 -7.15
N GLN A 55 -5.60 13.62 -7.08
CA GLN A 55 -5.89 14.50 -8.22
C GLN A 55 -4.63 15.13 -8.78
N LYS A 56 -3.75 15.67 -7.94
CA LYS A 56 -2.44 16.21 -8.38
C LYS A 56 -1.59 15.15 -9.10
N LEU A 57 -1.60 13.91 -8.59
CA LEU A 57 -0.88 12.81 -9.24
C LEU A 57 -1.47 12.47 -10.61
N ILE A 58 -2.80 12.47 -10.74
CA ILE A 58 -3.48 12.28 -12.03
C ILE A 58 -3.13 13.41 -13.01
N GLU A 59 -3.14 14.67 -12.58
CA GLU A 59 -2.74 15.81 -13.41
C GLU A 59 -1.30 15.69 -13.93
N ILE A 60 -0.36 15.28 -13.08
CA ILE A 60 1.03 15.03 -13.49
C ILE A 60 1.09 13.91 -14.55
N ILE A 61 0.35 12.83 -14.37
CA ILE A 61 0.28 11.73 -15.34
C ILE A 61 -0.33 12.20 -16.67
N GLN A 62 -1.40 13.00 -16.63
CA GLN A 62 -2.09 13.50 -17.82
C GLN A 62 -1.27 14.55 -18.57
N GLY A 63 -0.65 15.52 -17.88
CA GLY A 63 0.23 16.52 -18.51
C GLY A 63 1.47 15.90 -19.18
N ASN A 64 1.97 14.78 -18.64
CA ASN A 64 3.03 14.00 -19.28
C ASN A 64 2.57 13.28 -20.56
N ASN A 65 1.28 12.98 -20.71
CA ASN A 65 0.73 12.33 -21.90
C ASN A 65 0.41 13.34 -23.03
N GLU A 66 0.00 14.57 -22.70
CA GLU A 66 -0.24 15.61 -23.71
C GLU A 66 1.08 16.11 -24.35
N ASN A 67 2.14 16.27 -23.57
CA ASN A 67 3.46 16.65 -24.09
C ASN A 67 4.11 15.58 -24.98
N LYS A 68 3.72 14.31 -24.85
CA LYS A 68 4.15 13.22 -25.75
C LYS A 68 3.41 13.17 -27.08
N LYS A 69 2.24 13.80 -27.19
CA LYS A 69 1.44 13.81 -28.42
C LYS A 69 1.98 14.80 -29.47
N LYS A 70 2.92 15.68 -29.10
CA LYS A 70 3.43 16.76 -29.95
C LYS A 70 4.73 16.42 -30.70
N THR A 71 5.26 15.20 -30.58
CA THR A 71 6.54 14.79 -31.21
C THR A 71 6.40 13.56 -32.12
N ILE A 72 5.19 13.31 -32.65
CA ILE A 72 4.93 12.24 -33.63
C ILE A 72 4.12 12.82 -34.78
N ILE A 73 4.59 13.92 -35.37
CA ILE A 73 4.24 14.31 -36.74
C ILE A 73 5.51 14.96 -37.27
N ASP A 74 6.32 14.20 -37.99
CA ASP A 74 6.97 14.64 -39.23
C ASP A 74 7.92 13.54 -39.73
N ASN A 75 7.90 13.38 -41.05
CA ASN A 75 8.74 12.54 -41.91
C ASN A 75 8.29 11.08 -42.11
N GLU A 76 7.21 10.94 -42.87
CA GLU A 76 7.13 9.89 -43.88
C GLU A 76 8.22 10.09 -44.95
N ASN A 77 8.69 8.98 -45.51
CA ASN A 77 9.72 8.80 -46.55
C ASN A 77 11.18 8.82 -46.08
N ASP A 78 11.75 7.63 -45.82
CA ASP A 78 12.66 7.05 -46.80
C ASP A 78 13.10 5.62 -46.42
N ASN A 79 13.25 4.79 -47.45
CA ASN A 79 13.70 3.40 -47.42
C ASN A 79 15.06 3.23 -46.73
N VAL A 80 15.18 2.36 -45.72
CA VAL A 80 16.49 1.84 -45.30
C VAL A 80 16.43 0.37 -44.87
N VAL A 81 16.89 -0.48 -45.80
CA VAL A 81 17.81 -1.62 -45.66
C VAL A 81 17.88 -2.29 -44.28
N ILE A 82 17.41 -3.53 -44.23
CA ILE A 82 17.65 -4.51 -43.17
C ILE A 82 19.13 -4.88 -43.15
N ASN A 83 19.80 -4.73 -42.01
CA ASN A 83 21.05 -5.43 -41.73
C ASN A 83 21.05 -5.99 -40.29
N PRO A 84 21.29 -7.30 -40.07
CA PRO A 84 21.24 -7.92 -38.76
C PRO A 84 22.58 -7.70 -38.03
N ILE A 85 22.57 -6.91 -36.95
CA ILE A 85 23.78 -6.69 -36.15
C ILE A 85 23.79 -7.60 -34.91
N LYS A 86 24.63 -8.63 -35.06
CA LYS A 86 25.52 -9.31 -34.10
C LYS A 86 25.42 -8.95 -32.61
N SER A 87 25.38 -10.03 -31.84
CA SER A 87 25.77 -10.18 -30.44
C SER A 87 26.88 -9.23 -29.95
N PHE A 88 26.61 -8.50 -28.88
CA PHE A 88 27.63 -7.91 -28.02
C PHE A 88 27.46 -8.39 -26.59
N LYS A 89 28.45 -9.13 -26.09
CA LYS A 89 28.78 -9.19 -24.66
C LYS A 89 29.49 -7.88 -24.33
N SER A 90 28.99 -7.12 -23.37
CA SER A 90 29.76 -6.09 -22.68
C SER A 90 29.34 -6.03 -21.21
N ASN A 91 30.28 -6.35 -20.32
CA ASN A 91 30.26 -5.86 -18.95
C ASN A 91 30.29 -4.34 -19.01
N GLY A 92 29.19 -3.70 -18.62
CA GLY A 92 29.07 -2.25 -18.56
C GLY A 92 28.14 -1.90 -17.41
N THR A 93 28.68 -1.15 -16.45
CA THR A 93 27.95 -0.36 -15.45
C THR A 93 26.70 0.26 -16.09
N VAL A 94 25.53 -0.23 -15.72
CA VAL A 94 24.26 0.29 -16.25
C VAL A 94 23.93 1.55 -15.47
N ASN A 95 24.16 2.68 -16.14
CA ASN A 95 23.59 3.97 -15.81
C ASN A 95 22.08 3.83 -15.58
N GLU A 96 21.63 4.27 -14.41
CA GLU A 96 20.24 4.56 -14.10
C GLU A 96 19.74 5.66 -15.03
N ASN A 97 19.07 5.29 -16.12
CA ASN A 97 18.36 6.24 -16.97
C ASN A 97 16.93 5.73 -17.22
N ASN A 98 15.99 6.32 -16.46
CA ASN A 98 14.61 6.63 -16.83
C ASN A 98 13.86 5.63 -17.73
N TYR A 99 13.44 4.51 -17.13
CA TYR A 99 12.32 3.73 -17.65
C TYR A 99 11.00 4.22 -17.03
N ASN A 100 10.22 5.00 -17.78
CA ASN A 100 8.82 5.32 -17.47
C ASN A 100 7.87 4.18 -17.89
N GLY A 101 8.25 2.94 -17.60
CA GLY A 101 7.36 1.77 -17.68
C GLY A 101 6.75 1.50 -16.31
N ILE A 102 5.57 0.88 -16.24
CA ILE A 102 5.08 0.28 -14.99
C ILE A 102 6.19 -0.67 -14.54
N LYS A 103 6.89 -0.32 -13.46
CA LYS A 103 7.97 -1.14 -12.94
C LYS A 103 7.36 -2.51 -12.60
N PRO A 104 7.85 -3.62 -13.20
CA PRO A 104 7.29 -4.92 -12.93
C PRO A 104 7.39 -5.19 -11.43
N LEU A 105 6.25 -5.41 -10.78
CA LEU A 105 6.21 -5.82 -9.39
C LEU A 105 6.34 -7.34 -9.35
N TYR A 106 7.37 -7.81 -8.66
CA TYR A 106 7.58 -9.22 -8.39
C TYR A 106 6.73 -9.60 -7.19
N LYS A 107 5.90 -10.64 -7.36
CA LYS A 107 4.95 -11.09 -6.35
C LYS A 107 5.43 -12.39 -5.72
N VAL A 108 5.36 -12.47 -4.40
CA VAL A 108 5.61 -13.71 -3.65
C VAL A 108 4.40 -14.11 -2.83
N PHE A 109 4.21 -15.41 -2.66
CA PHE A 109 3.25 -15.99 -1.74
C PHE A 109 3.91 -16.22 -0.39
N ILE A 110 3.21 -15.88 0.69
CA ILE A 110 3.61 -16.12 2.07
C ILE A 110 2.59 -17.09 2.68
N GLY A 111 3.04 -18.28 3.10
CA GLY A 111 2.18 -19.30 3.71
C GLY A 111 2.57 -19.63 5.14
N GLN A 112 1.64 -20.24 5.88
CA GLN A 112 1.76 -20.47 7.32
C GLN A 112 2.01 -19.18 8.11
N LEU A 113 1.38 -18.09 7.68
CA LEU A 113 1.45 -16.81 8.37
C LEU A 113 0.89 -16.96 9.80
N PRO A 114 1.63 -16.55 10.85
CA PRO A 114 1.13 -16.63 12.22
C PRO A 114 -0.05 -15.67 12.44
N GLN A 115 -1.20 -16.20 12.88
CA GLN A 115 -2.45 -15.43 13.04
C GLN A 115 -2.39 -14.30 14.07
N ASN A 116 -1.43 -14.34 14.99
CA ASN A 116 -1.26 -13.35 16.05
C ASN A 116 -0.25 -12.24 15.69
N ILE A 117 0.25 -12.21 14.45
CA ILE A 117 1.24 -11.23 14.01
C ILE A 117 0.58 -10.29 13.00
N PRO A 118 0.47 -8.98 13.32
CA PRO A 118 -0.09 -8.00 12.40
C PRO A 118 0.69 -7.95 11.08
N ILE A 119 -0.02 -7.80 9.96
CA ILE A 119 0.58 -7.76 8.61
C ILE A 119 1.64 -6.65 8.45
N ILE A 120 1.48 -5.55 9.18
CA ILE A 120 2.44 -4.43 9.22
C ILE A 120 3.78 -4.90 9.83
N GLN A 121 3.75 -5.73 10.88
CA GLN A 121 4.96 -6.28 11.48
C GLN A 121 5.65 -7.26 10.52
N VAL A 122 4.87 -8.06 9.79
CA VAL A 122 5.40 -8.93 8.72
C VAL A 122 6.11 -8.08 7.66
N LYS A 123 5.49 -7.00 7.16
CA LYS A 123 6.12 -6.09 6.20
C LYS A 123 7.44 -5.50 6.72
N ASN A 124 7.45 -4.99 7.94
CA ASN A 124 8.65 -4.40 8.54
C ASN A 124 9.77 -5.43 8.67
N HIS A 125 9.43 -6.66 9.07
CA HIS A 125 10.41 -7.72 9.20
C HIS A 125 10.97 -8.20 7.85
N LEU A 126 10.13 -8.28 6.82
CA LEU A 126 10.58 -8.59 5.46
C LEU A 126 11.48 -7.48 4.90
N ASN A 127 11.20 -6.21 5.22
CA ASN A 127 12.07 -5.07 4.88
C ASN A 127 13.48 -5.23 5.47
N GLU A 128 13.58 -5.65 6.73
CA GLU A 128 14.85 -5.85 7.41
C GLU A 128 15.70 -6.97 6.78
N ILE A 129 15.06 -8.07 6.38
CA ILE A 129 15.78 -9.26 5.90
C ILE A 129 16.14 -9.13 4.41
N PHE A 130 15.21 -8.65 3.59
CA PHE A 130 15.32 -8.73 2.13
C PHE A 130 15.60 -7.38 1.48
N GLY A 131 15.41 -6.27 2.20
CA GLY A 131 15.39 -4.92 1.64
C GLY A 131 13.96 -4.48 1.31
N HIS A 132 13.83 -3.33 0.66
CA HIS A 132 12.53 -2.68 0.45
C HIS A 132 11.45 -3.60 -0.15
N VAL A 133 10.30 -3.66 0.54
CA VAL A 133 9.05 -4.33 0.18
C VAL A 133 7.97 -3.28 0.01
N ASP A 134 7.41 -3.18 -1.19
CA ASP A 134 6.43 -2.14 -1.51
C ASP A 134 5.13 -2.35 -0.72
N SER A 135 4.63 -3.58 -0.68
CA SER A 135 3.42 -3.92 0.06
C SER A 135 3.38 -5.37 0.53
N VAL A 136 2.62 -5.59 1.60
CA VAL A 136 2.22 -6.93 2.08
C VAL A 136 0.74 -6.87 2.39
N TYR A 137 -0.04 -7.81 1.86
CA TYR A 137 -1.49 -7.81 2.00
C TYR A 137 -2.07 -9.22 2.05
N GLN A 138 -3.25 -9.34 2.66
CA GLN A 138 -4.02 -10.58 2.69
C GLN A 138 -5.29 -10.39 1.85
N LEU A 139 -5.62 -11.38 1.01
CA LEU A 139 -6.87 -11.34 0.25
C LEU A 139 -8.09 -11.59 1.14
N VAL A 140 -7.93 -12.47 2.11
CA VAL A 140 -8.92 -12.77 3.15
C VAL A 140 -8.36 -12.27 4.48
N PRO A 141 -9.07 -11.39 5.21
CA PRO A 141 -8.65 -10.94 6.53
C PRO A 141 -8.36 -12.12 7.46
N ASP A 142 -7.29 -12.00 8.27
CA ASP A 142 -6.87 -13.00 9.26
C ASP A 142 -6.59 -14.42 8.70
N SER A 143 -6.38 -14.52 7.38
CA SER A 143 -5.97 -15.78 6.76
C SER A 143 -4.56 -16.19 7.17
N ASN A 144 -4.25 -17.47 7.00
CA ASN A 144 -2.91 -18.02 7.25
C ASN A 144 -1.93 -17.78 6.09
N TYR A 145 -2.25 -16.87 5.18
CA TYR A 145 -1.41 -16.53 4.04
C TYR A 145 -1.48 -15.04 3.71
N ALA A 146 -0.49 -14.58 2.96
CA ALA A 146 -0.39 -13.22 2.45
C ALA A 146 0.35 -13.21 1.11
N PHE A 147 0.37 -12.05 0.47
CA PHE A 147 1.24 -11.76 -0.66
C PHE A 147 2.12 -10.57 -0.34
N ALA A 148 3.36 -10.59 -0.83
CA ALA A 148 4.24 -9.43 -0.80
C ALA A 148 4.67 -9.03 -2.21
N LEU A 149 4.77 -7.72 -2.44
CA LEU A 149 5.20 -7.12 -3.69
C LEU A 149 6.56 -6.46 -3.52
N PHE A 150 7.43 -6.70 -4.50
CA PHE A 150 8.77 -6.16 -4.57
C PHE A 150 8.97 -5.48 -5.92
N SER A 151 9.48 -4.26 -5.90
CA SER A 151 9.88 -3.50 -7.07
C SER A 151 11.37 -3.67 -7.36
N ASN A 152 12.14 -4.20 -6.40
CA ASN A 152 13.53 -4.57 -6.56
C ASN A 152 13.66 -6.09 -6.78
N TYR A 153 14.25 -6.48 -7.92
CA TYR A 153 14.45 -7.88 -8.29
C TYR A 153 15.39 -8.63 -7.32
N ASP A 154 16.44 -7.98 -6.81
CA ASP A 154 17.37 -8.60 -5.86
C ASP A 154 16.70 -8.91 -4.53
N SER A 155 15.85 -7.98 -4.03
CA SER A 155 15.05 -8.21 -2.82
C SER A 155 14.10 -9.40 -3.00
N TYR A 156 13.43 -9.46 -4.16
CA TYR A 156 12.58 -10.60 -4.54
C TYR A 156 13.36 -11.91 -4.60
N GLN A 157 14.51 -11.95 -5.27
CA GLN A 157 15.33 -13.16 -5.40
C GLN A 157 15.84 -13.65 -4.04
N LYS A 158 16.22 -12.75 -3.14
CA LYS A 158 16.60 -13.10 -1.76
C LYS A 158 15.42 -13.73 -1.02
N ALA A 159 14.21 -13.18 -1.16
CA ALA A 159 13.01 -13.69 -0.51
C ALA A 159 12.68 -15.12 -0.97
N ILE A 160 12.70 -15.36 -2.28
CA ILE A 160 12.45 -16.69 -2.86
C ILE A 160 13.56 -17.69 -2.50
N SER A 161 14.83 -17.29 -2.57
CA SER A 161 15.97 -18.17 -2.31
C SER A 161 16.05 -18.58 -0.84
N ARG A 162 15.61 -17.73 0.09
CA ARG A 162 15.63 -18.05 1.51
C ARG A 162 14.54 -19.04 1.90
N GLY A 163 13.35 -18.93 1.31
CA GLY A 163 12.24 -19.87 1.47
C GLY A 163 11.59 -19.81 2.86
N ASN A 164 12.31 -20.09 3.94
CA ASN A 164 11.77 -20.08 5.31
C ASN A 164 12.25 -18.86 6.09
N VAL A 165 11.30 -18.19 6.77
CA VAL A 165 11.54 -17.00 7.58
C VAL A 165 10.95 -17.20 8.97
N LYS A 166 11.59 -16.63 10.01
CA LYS A 166 11.15 -16.71 11.39
C LYS A 166 10.94 -15.32 11.97
N ILE A 167 9.79 -15.13 12.60
CA ILE A 167 9.44 -13.93 13.37
C ILE A 167 8.90 -14.36 14.73
N GLN A 168 9.47 -13.85 15.83
CA GLN A 168 9.06 -14.20 17.20
C GLN A 168 8.95 -15.73 17.42
N ASP A 169 9.97 -16.48 16.99
CA ASP A 169 10.04 -17.95 17.02
C ASP A 169 9.01 -18.72 16.16
N LYS A 170 8.14 -18.02 15.45
CA LYS A 170 7.17 -18.61 14.52
C LYS A 170 7.73 -18.59 13.11
N SER A 171 7.62 -19.72 12.41
CA SER A 171 8.12 -19.86 11.04
C SER A 171 6.98 -19.67 10.05
N PHE A 172 7.30 -19.05 8.93
CA PHE A 172 6.44 -18.99 7.74
C PHE A 172 7.31 -19.16 6.51
N TYR A 173 6.70 -19.59 5.41
CA TYR A 173 7.43 -19.83 4.17
C TYR A 173 7.03 -18.85 3.08
N ILE A 174 7.96 -18.61 2.16
CA ILE A 174 7.86 -17.72 1.02
C ILE A 174 8.13 -18.52 -0.25
N HIS A 175 7.21 -18.44 -1.20
CA HIS A 175 7.34 -19.07 -2.52
C HIS A 175 6.99 -18.10 -3.63
N ASN A 176 7.34 -18.48 -4.86
CA ASN A 176 6.96 -17.70 -6.02
C ASN A 176 5.44 -17.70 -6.14
N ALA A 177 4.84 -16.52 -6.35
CA ALA A 177 3.41 -16.46 -6.61
C ALA A 177 3.19 -16.79 -8.08
N HIS A 178 2.67 -17.99 -8.34
CA HIS A 178 2.18 -18.33 -9.68
C HIS A 178 0.80 -17.71 -9.87
N ASP A 179 0.60 -17.05 -11.00
CA ASP A 179 -0.75 -16.70 -11.44
C ASP A 179 -1.48 -18.00 -11.79
N ARG A 180 -2.79 -18.05 -11.50
CA ARG A 180 -3.62 -19.16 -11.98
C ARG A 180 -3.74 -19.01 -13.49
N GLU A 181 -3.23 -20.00 -14.22
CA GLU A 181 -3.52 -20.21 -15.65
C GLU A 181 -5.02 -20.44 -15.89
#